data_AF-A0A950I4J6-F1
#
_entry.id   AF-A0A950I4J6-F1
#
_cell.length_a   1.000
_cell.length_b   1.000
_cell.length_c   1.000
_cell.angle_alpha   90.00
_cell.angle_beta   90.00
_cell.angle_gamma   90.00
#
_symmetry.space_group_name_H-M   'P 1'
#
loop_
_entity.id
_entity.type
_entity.pdbx_description
1 polymer ?
#
loop_
_entity_poly.entity_id
_entity_poly.type
_entity_poly.pdbx_seq_one_letter_code
_entity_poly.pdbx_strand_id
1 'polypeptide(L)'
;ADENIVAEFPQGVPVLRVWNKIDLSGHKPAVDAADDATHVYLSAHEHIGIDLLRAELQRITGWQQTGESLYLARERHLIALKNAGAHLARAGEHASQDDQSLDLFAEELRLAQAQLSSITGEFTPDDLLGVIFSRFCIGK
;
A
#
# COMPACT_ATOMS: atom_id res chain seq x y z
N ALA A 1 -19.36 13.34 -22.37
CA ALA A 1 -18.31 12.31 -22.37
C ALA A 1 -17.69 12.25 -20.99
N ASP A 2 -17.11 13.36 -20.52
CA ASP A 2 -16.45 13.44 -19.21
C ASP A 2 -17.39 13.16 -18.02
N GLU A 3 -18.63 13.65 -18.07
CA GLU A 3 -19.68 13.32 -17.07
C GLU A 3 -19.94 11.81 -16.93
N ASN A 4 -19.89 11.07 -18.05
CA ASN A 4 -20.11 9.62 -18.03
C ASN A 4 -18.92 8.88 -17.39
N ILE A 5 -17.70 9.39 -17.58
CA ILE A 5 -16.49 8.84 -16.96
C ILE A 5 -16.54 9.07 -15.44
N VAL A 6 -16.97 10.26 -15.02
CA VAL A 6 -17.12 10.57 -13.59
C VAL A 6 -18.17 9.68 -12.93
N ALA A 7 -19.27 9.35 -13.63
CA ALA A 7 -20.32 8.47 -13.14
C ALA A 7 -19.85 7.01 -12.90
N GLU A 8 -18.74 6.58 -13.50
CA GLU A 8 -18.15 5.25 -13.28
C GLU A 8 -17.25 5.18 -12.04
N PHE A 9 -16.89 6.33 -11.44
CA PHE A 9 -16.02 6.33 -10.26
C PHE A 9 -16.75 5.86 -8.99
N PRO A 10 -16.06 5.13 -8.08
CA PRO A 10 -16.61 4.78 -6.78
C PRO A 10 -17.00 6.01 -5.97
N GLN A 11 -18.07 5.89 -5.17
CA GLN A 11 -18.49 6.97 -4.27
C GLN A 11 -17.38 7.31 -3.27
N GLY A 12 -17.13 8.60 -3.08
CA GLY A 12 -16.11 9.12 -2.16
C GLY A 12 -14.72 9.30 -2.78
N VAL A 13 -14.52 8.99 -4.07
CA VAL A 13 -13.27 9.35 -4.77
C VAL A 13 -13.27 10.85 -5.07
N PRO A 14 -12.27 11.61 -4.60
CA PRO A 14 -12.17 13.04 -4.90
C PRO A 14 -11.89 13.26 -6.40
N VAL A 15 -12.71 14.09 -7.05
CA VAL A 15 -12.59 14.41 -8.47
C VAL A 15 -12.00 15.81 -8.63
N LEU A 16 -10.98 15.91 -9.48
CA LEU A 16 -10.34 17.17 -9.87
C LEU A 16 -10.53 17.37 -11.37
N ARG A 17 -11.19 18.46 -11.78
CA ARG A 17 -11.35 18.83 -13.19
C ARG A 17 -10.23 19.75 -13.62
N VAL A 18 -9.55 19.41 -14.72
CA VAL A 18 -8.42 20.20 -15.24
C VAL A 18 -8.81 20.85 -16.56
N TRP A 19 -8.89 22.17 -16.55
CA TRP A 19 -9.12 23.00 -17.73
C TRP A 19 -7.77 23.44 -18.30
N ASN A 20 -7.30 22.69 -19.28
CA ASN A 20 -6.05 22.98 -19.99
C ASN A 20 -6.27 24.04 -21.09
N LYS A 21 -5.17 24.65 -21.56
CA LYS A 21 -5.09 25.62 -22.67
C LYS A 21 -5.63 27.02 -22.35
N ILE A 22 -5.40 27.50 -21.12
CA ILE A 22 -5.79 28.87 -20.74
C ILE A 22 -5.09 29.96 -21.55
N ASP A 23 -3.95 29.64 -22.16
CA ASP A 23 -3.25 30.46 -23.14
C ASP A 23 -4.10 30.79 -24.37
N LEU A 24 -5.03 29.91 -24.75
CA LEU A 24 -5.94 30.12 -25.88
C LEU A 24 -7.29 30.70 -25.46
N SER A 25 -7.77 30.36 -24.28
CA SER A 25 -9.10 30.77 -23.81
C SER A 25 -9.11 32.10 -23.07
N GLY A 26 -7.95 32.61 -22.67
CA GLY A 26 -7.81 33.88 -21.94
C GLY A 26 -8.16 33.79 -20.45
N HIS A 27 -8.45 32.59 -19.94
CA HIS A 27 -8.61 32.36 -18.51
C HIS A 27 -7.29 32.58 -17.77
N LYS A 28 -7.38 32.97 -16.50
CA LYS A 28 -6.21 33.07 -15.61
C LYS A 28 -5.96 31.73 -14.92
N PRO A 29 -4.70 31.43 -14.56
CA PRO A 29 -4.42 30.26 -13.73
C PRO A 29 -5.12 30.41 -12.37
N ALA A 30 -5.94 29.44 -12.00
CA ALA A 30 -6.77 29.49 -10.81
C ALA A 30 -7.18 28.08 -10.34
N VAL A 31 -7.57 27.99 -9.06
CA VAL A 31 -8.23 26.83 -8.47
C VAL A 31 -9.56 27.31 -7.90
N ASP A 32 -10.65 26.76 -8.42
CA ASP A 32 -12.00 27.12 -8.01
C ASP A 32 -12.71 25.89 -7.43
N ALA A 33 -13.25 26.03 -6.22
CA ALA A 33 -14.11 25.01 -5.64
C ALA A 33 -15.54 25.23 -6.17
N ALA A 34 -16.01 24.34 -7.03
CA ALA A 34 -17.38 24.32 -7.52
C ALA A 34 -18.20 23.25 -6.79
N ASP A 35 -19.53 23.31 -6.95
CA ASP A 35 -20.46 22.36 -6.32
C ASP A 35 -20.26 20.91 -6.79
N ASP A 36 -19.71 20.74 -8.01
CA ASP A 36 -19.50 19.43 -8.63
C ASP A 36 -18.10 18.85 -8.35
N ALA A 37 -17.06 19.68 -8.41
CA ALA A 37 -15.68 19.27 -8.23
C ALA A 37 -14.79 20.49 -7.96
N THR A 38 -13.53 20.25 -7.59
CA THR A 38 -12.50 21.30 -7.66
C THR A 38 -12.01 21.43 -9.10
N HIS A 39 -11.92 22.65 -9.61
CA HIS A 39 -11.54 22.97 -10.98
C HIS A 39 -10.17 23.65 -10.97
N VAL A 40 -9.26 23.23 -11.84
CA VAL A 40 -7.92 23.81 -12.00
C VAL A 40 -7.73 24.29 -13.42
N TYR A 41 -7.45 25.58 -13.56
CA TYR A 41 -7.22 26.25 -14.84
C TYR A 41 -5.71 26.39 -15.07
N LEU A 42 -5.19 25.80 -16.16
CA LEU A 42 -3.76 25.78 -16.45
C LEU A 42 -3.46 25.78 -17.96
N SER A 43 -2.21 26.09 -18.31
CA SER A 43 -1.65 25.81 -19.63
C SER A 43 -0.48 24.85 -19.47
N ALA A 44 -0.68 23.61 -19.93
CA ALA A 44 0.38 22.61 -19.90
C ALA A 44 1.51 22.94 -20.89
N HIS A 45 1.20 23.60 -22.00
CA HIS A 45 2.18 24.00 -23.00
C HIS A 45 3.08 25.12 -22.48
N GLU A 46 2.46 26.19 -21.94
CA GLU A 46 3.18 27.35 -21.41
C GLU A 46 3.68 27.14 -19.96
N HIS A 47 3.41 25.97 -19.37
CA HIS A 47 3.74 25.63 -17.98
C HIS A 47 3.12 26.57 -16.92
N ILE A 48 2.01 27.24 -17.25
CA ILE A 48 1.32 28.18 -16.36
C ILE A 48 0.27 27.42 -15.53
N GLY A 49 0.26 27.61 -14.21
CA GLY A 49 -0.73 27.00 -13.32
C GLY A 49 -0.44 25.55 -12.91
N ILE A 50 0.69 24.96 -13.37
CA ILE A 50 1.12 23.61 -12.99
C ILE A 50 1.37 23.49 -11.47
N ASP A 51 1.91 24.54 -10.84
CA ASP A 51 2.14 24.54 -9.40
C ASP A 51 0.83 24.52 -8.59
N LEU A 52 -0.23 25.12 -9.12
CA LEU A 52 -1.57 25.06 -8.52
C LEU A 52 -2.12 23.64 -8.57
N LEU A 53 -1.99 22.96 -9.73
CA LEU A 53 -2.35 21.55 -9.86
C LEU A 53 -1.56 20.68 -8.88
N ARG A 54 -0.25 20.92 -8.75
CA ARG A 54 0.61 20.19 -7.81
C ARG A 54 0.13 20.39 -6.38
N ALA A 55 -0.06 21.63 -5.93
CA ALA A 55 -0.52 21.93 -4.58
C ALA A 55 -1.85 21.25 -4.27
N GLU A 56 -2.77 21.24 -5.24
CA GLU A 56 -4.09 20.64 -5.07
C GLU A 56 -4.04 19.11 -5.00
N LEU A 57 -3.21 18.46 -5.83
CA LEU A 57 -2.97 17.01 -5.72
C LEU A 57 -2.39 16.63 -4.36
N GLN A 58 -1.45 17.41 -3.83
CA GLN A 58 -0.88 17.16 -2.50
C GLN A 58 -1.93 17.31 -1.39
N ARG A 59 -2.83 18.29 -1.52
CA ARG A 59 -3.96 18.49 -0.61
C ARG A 59 -4.91 17.30 -0.63
N ILE A 60 -5.27 16.80 -1.82
CA ILE A 60 -6.22 15.69 -2.01
C ILE A 60 -5.68 14.36 -1.48
N THR A 61 -4.41 14.06 -1.71
CA THR A 61 -3.81 12.80 -1.25
C THR A 61 -3.56 12.77 0.26
N GLY A 62 -3.95 13.83 0.98
CA GLY A 62 -3.71 13.94 2.41
C GLY A 62 -2.22 13.93 2.74
N TRP A 63 -1.38 14.41 1.82
CA TRP A 63 0.07 14.35 1.95
C TRP A 63 0.51 15.36 3.01
N GLN A 64 0.44 14.94 4.27
CA GLN A 64 1.18 15.57 5.34
C GLN A 64 2.63 15.08 5.21
N GLN A 65 3.60 15.99 5.34
CA GLN A 65 4.98 15.59 5.68
C GLN A 65 5.02 14.99 7.10
N THR A 66 4.26 13.93 7.34
CA THR A 66 4.58 12.99 8.41
C THR A 66 5.77 12.22 7.88
N GLY A 67 6.95 12.66 8.30
CA GLY A 67 8.24 12.15 7.89
C GLY A 67 8.23 10.63 7.80
N GLU A 68 8.78 10.13 6.68
CA GLU A 68 9.16 8.74 6.48
C GLU A 68 8.18 7.72 7.11
N SER A 69 7.13 7.36 6.38
CA SER A 69 6.71 5.96 6.43
C SER A 69 7.90 5.15 5.90
N LEU A 70 8.82 4.78 6.81
CA LEU A 70 10.09 4.11 6.56
C LEU A 70 9.93 2.75 5.85
N TYR A 71 8.68 2.29 5.72
CA TYR A 71 8.30 1.05 5.09
C TYR A 71 7.41 1.32 3.88
N LEU A 72 8.04 1.39 2.71
CA LEU A 72 7.35 1.30 1.42
C LEU A 72 6.96 -0.17 1.20
N ALA A 73 5.98 -0.66 1.96
CA ALA A 73 5.46 -2.01 1.81
C ALA A 73 4.74 -2.09 0.46
N ARG A 74 5.38 -2.76 -0.51
CA ARG A 74 4.76 -3.06 -1.81
C ARG A 74 3.55 -3.96 -1.58
N GLU A 75 2.61 -3.94 -2.51
CA GLU A 75 1.39 -4.78 -2.49
C GLU A 75 1.68 -6.25 -2.16
N ARG A 76 2.73 -6.84 -2.74
CA ARG A 76 3.15 -8.22 -2.42
C ARG A 76 3.47 -8.46 -0.94
N HIS A 77 4.09 -7.49 -0.25
CA HIS A 77 4.40 -7.64 1.17
C HIS A 77 3.11 -7.60 2.00
N LEU A 78 2.15 -6.74 1.62
CA LEU A 78 0.85 -6.67 2.28
C LEU A 78 0.07 -7.98 2.09
N ILE A 79 0.10 -8.57 0.89
CA ILE A 79 -0.53 -9.87 0.62
C ILE A 79 0.12 -10.96 1.48
N ALA A 80 1.45 -11.04 1.52
CA ALA A 80 2.16 -12.03 2.32
C ALA A 80 1.85 -11.89 3.82
N LEU A 81 1.83 -10.66 4.36
CA LEU A 81 1.45 -10.40 5.76
C LEU A 81 0.00 -10.79 6.05
N LYS A 82 -0.94 -10.48 5.14
CA LYS A 82 -2.35 -10.85 5.28
C LYS A 82 -2.52 -12.37 5.31
N ASN A 83 -1.85 -13.09 4.42
CA ASN A 83 -1.89 -14.55 4.36
C ASN A 83 -1.25 -15.17 5.62
N ALA A 84 -0.10 -14.66 6.06
CA ALA A 84 0.53 -15.08 7.31
C ALA A 84 -0.42 -14.91 8.52
N GLY A 85 -1.10 -13.77 8.61
CA GLY A 85 -2.10 -13.51 9.65
C GLY A 85 -3.27 -14.49 9.62
N ALA A 86 -3.76 -14.86 8.42
CA ALA A 86 -4.83 -15.84 8.28
C ALA A 86 -4.41 -17.24 8.78
N HIS A 87 -3.18 -17.67 8.48
CA HIS A 87 -2.63 -18.92 8.98
C HIS A 87 -2.43 -18.89 10.50
N LEU A 88 -1.93 -17.78 11.06
CA LEU A 88 -1.79 -17.63 12.52
C LEU A 88 -3.14 -17.67 13.25
N ALA A 89 -4.20 -17.13 12.67
CA ALA A 89 -5.54 -17.22 13.24
C ALA A 89 -6.02 -18.68 13.32
N ARG A 90 -5.85 -19.45 12.25
CA ARG A 90 -6.17 -20.90 12.22
C ARG A 90 -5.31 -21.71 13.17
N ALA A 91 -4.01 -21.39 13.27
CA ALA A 91 -3.14 -21.99 14.27
C ALA A 91 -3.66 -21.72 15.69
N GLY A 92 -4.13 -20.49 15.98
CA GLY A 92 -4.77 -20.16 17.25
C GLY A 92 -6.04 -20.98 17.52
N GLU A 93 -6.87 -21.21 16.49
CA GLU A 93 -8.04 -22.09 16.58
C GLU A 93 -7.64 -23.53 16.90
N HIS A 94 -6.63 -24.08 16.22
CA HIS A 94 -6.13 -25.43 16.47
C HIS A 94 -5.48 -25.56 17.86
N ALA A 95 -4.70 -24.57 18.29
CA ALA A 95 -4.07 -24.57 19.62
C ALA A 95 -5.08 -24.53 20.77
N SER A 96 -6.32 -24.09 20.51
CA SER A 96 -7.41 -24.09 21.49
C SER A 96 -8.14 -25.44 21.60
N GLN A 97 -7.81 -26.40 20.74
CA GLN A 97 -8.33 -27.78 20.76
C GLN A 97 -7.36 -28.70 21.53
N ASP A 98 -7.85 -29.85 21.99
CA ASP A 98 -6.99 -30.88 22.63
C ASP A 98 -5.90 -31.38 21.65
N ASP A 99 -4.92 -32.16 22.17
CA ASP A 99 -3.72 -32.67 21.48
C ASP A 99 -3.92 -33.29 20.07
N GLN A 100 -5.16 -33.57 19.66
CA GLN A 100 -5.49 -34.11 18.33
C GLN A 100 -5.24 -33.12 17.18
N SER A 101 -5.10 -31.82 17.46
CA SER A 101 -4.91 -30.78 16.43
C SER A 101 -3.46 -30.34 16.25
N LEU A 102 -2.50 -30.92 16.98
CA LEU A 102 -1.10 -30.47 16.99
C LEU A 102 -0.43 -30.50 15.62
N ASP A 103 -0.77 -31.49 14.78
CA ASP A 103 -0.24 -31.58 13.41
C ASP A 103 -0.76 -30.43 12.52
N LEU A 104 -2.04 -30.07 12.66
CA LEU A 104 -2.63 -28.95 11.93
C LEU A 104 -2.12 -27.61 12.45
N PHE A 105 -1.95 -27.48 13.77
CA PHE A 105 -1.31 -26.32 14.38
C PHE A 105 0.11 -26.10 13.82
N ALA A 106 0.92 -27.16 13.78
CA ALA A 106 2.28 -27.09 13.26
C ALA A 106 2.31 -26.72 11.76
N GLU A 107 1.40 -27.28 10.96
CA GLU A 107 1.32 -26.96 9.54
C GLU A 107 0.89 -25.51 9.29
N GLU A 108 -0.10 -24.99 10.02
CA GLU A 108 -0.51 -23.59 9.90
C GLU A 108 0.64 -22.63 10.28
N LEU A 109 1.45 -22.96 11.29
CA LEU A 109 2.66 -22.19 11.62
C LEU A 109 3.71 -22.25 10.51
N ARG A 110 3.92 -23.43 9.91
CA ARG A 110 4.86 -23.60 8.77
C ARG A 110 4.44 -22.75 7.57
N LEU A 111 3.14 -22.70 7.27
CA LEU A 111 2.59 -21.89 6.19
C LEU A 111 2.69 -20.40 6.49
N ALA A 112 2.43 -19.96 7.73
CA ALA A 112 2.63 -18.59 8.16
C ALA A 112 4.11 -18.16 8.00
N GLN A 113 5.04 -19.01 8.43
CA GLN A 113 6.48 -18.78 8.25
C GLN A 113 6.85 -18.65 6.77
N ALA A 114 6.34 -19.54 5.90
CA ALA A 114 6.62 -19.49 4.46
C ALA A 114 6.16 -18.15 3.82
N GLN A 115 5.00 -17.63 4.23
CA GLN A 115 4.53 -16.32 3.76
C GLN A 115 5.47 -15.20 4.22
N LEU A 116 5.93 -15.22 5.47
CA LEU A 116 6.88 -14.21 5.99
C LEU A 116 8.26 -14.31 5.30
N SER A 117 8.76 -15.53 5.09
CA SER A 117 10.01 -15.77 4.35
C SER A 117 9.97 -15.25 2.91
N SER A 118 8.79 -15.23 2.26
CA SER A 118 8.65 -14.63 0.93
C SER A 118 8.95 -13.11 0.90
N ILE A 119 8.90 -12.44 2.06
CA ILE A 119 9.21 -11.01 2.22
C ILE A 119 10.71 -10.80 2.50
N THR A 120 11.29 -11.63 3.37
CA THR A 120 12.67 -11.48 3.88
C THR A 120 13.72 -12.24 3.06
N GLY A 121 13.30 -13.14 2.18
CA GLY A 121 14.15 -14.20 1.61
C GLY A 121 13.89 -15.52 2.33
N GLU A 122 14.03 -16.65 1.61
CA GLU A 122 13.80 -17.99 2.16
C GLU A 122 14.68 -18.25 3.39
N PHE A 123 14.05 -18.50 4.54
CA PHE A 123 14.71 -19.03 5.73
C PHE A 123 14.60 -20.54 5.69
N THR A 124 15.68 -21.21 5.33
CA THR A 124 15.71 -22.65 5.13
C THR A 124 15.87 -23.39 6.47
N PRO A 125 15.50 -24.69 6.54
CA PRO A 125 15.83 -25.51 7.71
C PRO A 125 17.32 -25.49 8.05
N ASP A 126 18.20 -25.38 7.05
CA ASP A 126 19.65 -25.26 7.26
C ASP A 126 20.04 -23.92 7.93
N ASP A 127 19.34 -22.82 7.63
CA ASP A 127 19.55 -21.54 8.32
C ASP A 127 19.12 -21.64 9.79
N LEU A 128 18.03 -22.36 10.07
CA LEU A 128 17.57 -22.62 11.43
C LEU A 128 18.58 -23.47 12.21
N LEU A 129 19.09 -24.55 11.60
CA LEU A 129 20.12 -25.40 12.19
C LEU A 129 21.42 -24.61 12.39
N GLY A 130 21.79 -23.75 11.45
CA GLY A 130 22.92 -22.83 11.56
C GLY A 130 22.78 -21.90 12.77
N VAL A 131 21.61 -21.31 13.02
CA VAL A 131 21.37 -20.48 14.20
C VAL A 131 21.42 -21.29 15.50
N ILE A 132 20.84 -22.50 15.53
CA ILE A 132 20.85 -23.38 16.71
C ILE A 132 22.29 -23.81 17.04
N PHE A 133 23.07 -24.21 16.03
CA PHE A 133 24.44 -24.74 16.20
C PHE A 133 25.51 -23.66 16.28
N SER A 134 25.28 -22.45 15.78
CA SER A 134 26.21 -21.31 15.93
C SER A 134 26.46 -20.92 17.40
N ARG A 135 25.57 -21.32 18.31
CA ARG A 135 25.69 -21.11 19.76
C ARG A 135 26.39 -22.25 20.48
N PHE A 136 26.64 -23.38 19.81
CA PHE A 136 27.47 -24.46 20.33
C PHE A 136 28.91 -24.24 19.85
N CYS A 137 29.81 -23.90 20.77
CA CYS A 137 31.23 -23.90 20.48
C CYS A 137 31.65 -25.33 20.09
N ILE A 138 31.82 -25.61 18.80
CA ILE A 138 32.57 -26.78 18.35
C ILE A 138 34.02 -26.49 18.71
N GLY A 139 34.51 -27.17 19.74
CA GLY A 139 35.80 -26.93 20.36
C GLY A 139 36.94 -26.78 19.35
N LYS A 140 37.62 -25.64 19.43
CA LYS A 140 39.07 -25.60 19.29
C LYS A 140 39.70 -25.89 20.65
#